data_AF-U7NTH9-F1
#
_entry.id   AF-U7NTH9-F1
#
_cell.length_a   1.000
_cell.length_b   1.000
_cell.length_c   1.000
_cell.angle_alpha   90.00
_cell.angle_beta   90.00
_cell.angle_gamma   90.00
#
_symmetry.space_group_name_H-M   'P 1'
#
loop_
_entity.id
_entity.type
_entity.pdbx_description
1 polymer ?
#
loop_
_entity_poly.entity_id
_entity_poly.type
_entity_poly.pdbx_seq_one_letter_code
_entity_poly.pdbx_strand_id
1 'polypeptide(L)'
;MEPAMACHADRTAPVFQTKGLTKTYRQGDVEVHALRGVDISLYPGELVVMLCDEPTGALDSATGILVLAALERANRETGTTTVIITHNASIANMADRVITLSDGVISGEHRNSERQDPNTLSW
;
A
#
# COMPACT_ATOMS: atom_id res chain seq x y z
N MET A 1 -26.20 -7.76 -34.09
CA MET A 1 -26.40 -7.82 -32.64
C MET A 1 -25.34 -8.79 -32.13
N GLU A 2 -24.15 -8.27 -31.80
CA GLU A 2 -23.05 -9.08 -31.25
C GLU A 2 -23.37 -9.47 -29.79
N PRO A 3 -23.03 -10.68 -29.34
CA PRO A 3 -23.17 -11.05 -27.95
C PRO A 3 -22.07 -10.36 -27.14
N ALA A 4 -22.45 -9.72 -26.04
CA ALA A 4 -21.51 -9.16 -25.07
C ALA A 4 -20.62 -10.28 -24.51
N MET A 5 -19.31 -10.18 -24.73
CA MET A 5 -18.29 -10.95 -24.02
C MET A 5 -18.45 -10.70 -22.52
N ALA A 6 -19.12 -11.62 -21.82
CA ALA A 6 -19.03 -11.68 -20.37
C ALA A 6 -17.58 -12.04 -20.01
N CYS A 7 -16.80 -11.06 -19.57
CA CYS A 7 -15.49 -11.26 -18.97
C CYS A 7 -15.69 -12.10 -17.70
N HIS A 8 -15.63 -13.43 -17.83
CA HIS A 8 -15.41 -14.31 -16.70
C HIS A 8 -13.96 -14.11 -16.27
N ALA A 9 -13.72 -13.13 -15.40
CA ALA A 9 -12.45 -13.05 -14.70
C ALA A 9 -12.26 -14.38 -13.98
N ASP A 10 -11.20 -15.12 -14.33
CA ASP A 10 -10.87 -16.37 -13.67
C ASP A 10 -10.59 -16.08 -12.19
N ARG A 11 -11.57 -16.39 -11.34
CA ARG A 11 -11.52 -16.12 -9.90
C ARG A 11 -10.62 -17.10 -9.14
N THR A 12 -9.97 -18.04 -9.83
CA THR A 12 -9.21 -19.12 -9.20
C THR A 12 -7.73 -18.80 -9.02
N ALA A 13 -7.18 -17.81 -9.75
CA ALA A 13 -5.80 -17.35 -9.58
C ALA A 13 -5.72 -16.13 -8.64
N PRO A 14 -4.76 -16.10 -7.69
CA PRO A 14 -4.56 -14.95 -6.82
C PRO A 14 -3.98 -13.75 -7.60
N VAL A 15 -4.49 -12.55 -7.33
CA VAL A 15 -3.96 -11.28 -7.86
C VAL A 15 -2.76 -10.75 -7.08
N PHE A 16 -2.61 -11.17 -5.83
CA PHE A 16 -1.43 -10.90 -5.02
C PHE A 16 -1.15 -12.11 -4.14
N GLN A 17 0.12 -12.52 -4.05
CA GLN A 17 0.51 -13.63 -3.21
C GLN A 17 1.87 -13.39 -2.56
N THR A 18 1.97 -13.77 -1.30
CA THR A 18 3.24 -13.96 -0.60
C THR A 18 3.23 -15.31 0.10
N LYS A 19 4.42 -15.92 0.20
CA LYS A 19 4.63 -17.20 0.88
C LYS A 19 5.82 -17.12 1.82
N GLY A 20 5.67 -17.63 3.02
CA GLY A 20 6.71 -17.73 4.04
C GLY A 20 7.27 -16.38 4.46
N LEU A 21 6.48 -15.31 4.40
CA LEU A 21 6.99 -13.96 4.69
C LEU A 21 7.42 -13.88 6.14
N THR A 22 8.70 -13.58 6.36
CA THR A 22 9.31 -13.45 7.68
C THR A 22 9.92 -12.07 7.83
N LYS A 23 9.85 -11.53 9.05
CA LYS A 23 10.52 -10.30 9.42
C LYS A 23 10.89 -10.42 10.88
N THR A 24 12.20 -10.41 11.15
CA THR A 24 12.75 -10.36 12.49
C THR A 24 13.55 -9.07 12.62
N TYR A 25 13.26 -8.29 13.66
CA TYR A 25 14.04 -7.13 14.06
C TYR A 25 14.95 -7.54 15.22
N ARG A 26 16.21 -7.07 15.21
CA ARG A 26 17.15 -7.31 16.30
C ARG A 26 17.46 -5.99 16.98
N GLN A 27 17.17 -5.91 18.27
CA GLN A 27 17.45 -4.75 19.11
C GLN A 27 18.33 -5.19 20.28
N GLY A 28 19.65 -5.03 20.11
CA GLY A 28 20.63 -5.59 21.05
C GLY A 28 20.59 -7.12 21.05
N ASP A 29 20.32 -7.69 22.22
CA ASP A 29 20.20 -9.14 22.45
C ASP A 29 18.76 -9.67 22.30
N VAL A 30 17.80 -8.79 21.95
CA VAL A 30 16.40 -9.17 21.77
C VAL A 30 16.09 -9.33 20.28
N GLU A 31 15.47 -10.45 19.93
CA GLU A 31 14.87 -10.68 18.61
C GLU A 31 13.35 -10.54 18.67
N VAL A 32 12.80 -9.69 17.81
CA VAL A 32 11.36 -9.47 17.65
C VAL A 32 10.93 -9.99 16.28
N HIS A 33 10.21 -11.10 16.26
CA HIS A 33 9.63 -11.64 15.02
C HIS A 33 8.31 -10.94 14.70
N ALA A 34 8.37 -9.89 13.90
CA ALA A 34 7.20 -9.17 13.41
C ALA A 34 6.36 -10.02 12.44
N LEU A 35 7.00 -10.84 11.60
CA LEU A 35 6.31 -11.80 10.72
C LEU A 35 6.93 -13.19 10.88
N ARG A 36 6.09 -14.22 11.06
CA ARG A 36 6.49 -15.60 11.34
C ARG A 36 6.04 -16.56 10.23
N GLY A 37 6.53 -16.37 9.01
CA GLY A 37 6.24 -17.26 7.89
C GLY A 37 4.80 -17.10 7.39
N VAL A 38 4.41 -15.85 7.10
CA VAL A 38 3.05 -15.50 6.70
C VAL A 38 2.82 -15.79 5.22
N ASP A 39 1.78 -16.56 4.93
CA ASP A 39 1.24 -16.77 3.59
C ASP A 39 -0.01 -15.89 3.41
N ILE A 40 -0.08 -15.14 2.32
CA ILE A 40 -1.28 -14.36 1.94
C ILE A 40 -1.54 -14.61 0.47
N SER A 41 -2.80 -14.84 0.10
CA SER A 41 -3.25 -14.86 -1.29
C SER A 41 -4.53 -14.04 -1.36
N LEU A 42 -4.55 -13.02 -2.22
CA LEU A 42 -5.70 -12.17 -2.47
C LEU A 42 -6.32 -12.55 -3.80
N TYR A 43 -7.63 -12.70 -3.86
CA TYR A 43 -8.36 -13.10 -5.07
C TYR A 43 -9.20 -11.96 -5.63
N PRO A 44 -9.52 -11.98 -6.95
CA PRO A 44 -10.43 -11.01 -7.55
C PRO A 44 -11.78 -10.91 -6.82
N GLY A 45 -12.11 -9.68 -6.40
CA GLY A 45 -13.39 -9.35 -5.76
C GLY A 45 -13.42 -9.52 -4.23
N GLU A 46 -12.29 -9.86 -3.59
CA GLU A 46 -12.19 -9.80 -2.14
C GLU A 46 -12.06 -8.35 -1.65
N LEU A 47 -12.82 -8.00 -0.61
CA LEU A 47 -12.74 -6.68 0.01
C LEU A 47 -11.59 -6.66 1.02
N VAL A 48 -10.47 -6.06 0.62
CA VAL A 48 -9.26 -5.96 1.45
C VAL A 48 -8.80 -4.51 1.54
N VAL A 49 -8.41 -4.11 2.76
CA VAL A 49 -7.81 -2.81 3.06
C VAL A 49 -6.35 -3.03 3.43
N MET A 50 -5.44 -2.35 2.73
CA MET A 50 -4.03 -2.30 3.08
C MET A 50 -3.78 -1.06 3.95
N LEU A 51 -3.52 -1.28 5.23
CA LEU A 51 -3.16 -0.23 6.19
C LEU A 51 -1.64 -0.16 6.31
N CYS A 52 -1.06 0.97 5.91
CA CYS A 52 0.38 1.22 5.92
C CYS A 52 0.70 2.32 6.92
N ASP A 53 1.08 1.94 8.14
CA ASP A 53 1.50 2.88 9.17
C ASP A 53 2.97 3.25 9.01
N GLU A 54 3.25 4.49 8.63
CA GLU A 54 4.59 5.05 8.36
C GLU A 54 5.51 4.09 7.56
N PRO A 55 5.11 3.67 6.34
CA PRO A 55 5.79 2.60 5.61
C PRO A 55 7.24 2.92 5.23
N THR A 56 7.62 4.19 5.27
CA THR A 56 8.97 4.67 4.89
C THR A 56 9.75 5.30 6.05
N GLY A 57 9.19 5.36 7.27
CA GLY A 57 9.76 6.17 8.37
C GLY A 57 11.16 5.76 8.85
N ALA A 58 11.57 4.51 8.58
CA ALA A 58 12.88 3.97 8.96
C ALA A 58 13.80 3.69 7.74
N LEU A 59 13.46 4.21 6.57
CA LEU A 59 14.15 3.93 5.31
C LEU A 59 14.86 5.18 4.78
N ASP A 60 15.96 4.98 4.06
CA ASP A 60 16.51 6.04 3.21
C ASP A 60 15.55 6.38 2.07
N SER A 61 15.76 7.54 1.43
CA SER A 61 14.85 8.05 0.41
C SER A 61 14.71 7.10 -0.79
N ALA A 62 15.81 6.55 -1.28
CA ALA A 62 15.80 5.61 -2.41
C ALA A 62 15.00 4.34 -2.10
N THR A 63 15.20 3.77 -0.91
CA THR A 63 14.46 2.58 -0.47
C THR A 63 12.99 2.92 -0.18
N GLY A 64 12.70 4.11 0.34
CA GLY A 64 11.34 4.60 0.54
C GLY A 64 10.55 4.68 -0.77
N ILE A 65 11.16 5.21 -1.84
CA ILE A 65 10.53 5.27 -3.18
C ILE A 65 10.16 3.87 -3.66
N LEU A 66 11.05 2.87 -3.51
CA LEU A 66 10.78 1.50 -3.92
C LEU A 66 9.59 0.89 -3.17
N VAL A 67 9.48 1.15 -1.86
CA VAL A 67 8.34 0.68 -1.06
C VAL A 67 7.04 1.35 -1.51
N LEU A 68 7.04 2.66 -1.71
CA LEU A 68 5.86 3.39 -2.17
C LEU A 68 5.40 2.93 -3.57
N ALA A 69 6.34 2.71 -4.49
CA ALA A 69 6.05 2.16 -5.81
C ALA A 69 5.47 0.74 -5.73
N ALA A 70 5.96 -0.11 -4.82
CA ALA A 70 5.41 -1.44 -4.59
C ALA A 70 3.98 -1.39 -4.03
N LEU A 71 3.70 -0.49 -3.09
CA LEU A 71 2.36 -0.28 -2.53
C LEU A 71 1.38 0.24 -3.58
N GLU A 72 1.81 1.17 -4.42
CA GLU A 72 1.01 1.75 -5.51
C GLU A 72 0.68 0.71 -6.58
N ARG A 73 1.67 -0.09 -6.97
CA ARG A 73 1.49 -1.22 -7.86
C ARG A 73 0.51 -2.25 -7.29
N ALA A 74 0.70 -2.67 -6.04
CA ALA A 74 -0.19 -3.62 -5.39
C ALA A 74 -1.62 -3.10 -5.33
N ASN A 75 -1.80 -1.81 -5.01
CA ASN A 75 -3.11 -1.14 -5.04
C ASN A 75 -3.78 -1.24 -6.42
N ARG A 76 -3.04 -0.90 -7.50
CA ARG A 76 -3.56 -0.94 -8.87
C ARG A 76 -3.88 -2.36 -9.36
N GLU A 77 -3.03 -3.33 -9.06
CA GLU A 77 -3.18 -4.71 -9.52
C GLU A 77 -4.31 -5.45 -8.79
N THR A 78 -4.53 -5.13 -7.52
CA THR A 78 -5.54 -5.81 -6.68
C THR A 78 -6.86 -5.06 -6.56
N GLY A 79 -6.89 -3.76 -6.82
CA GLY A 79 -8.05 -2.91 -6.54
C GLY A 79 -8.34 -2.71 -5.06
N THR A 80 -7.38 -3.02 -4.18
CA THR A 80 -7.51 -2.85 -2.72
C THR A 80 -7.69 -1.39 -2.34
N THR A 81 -8.32 -1.12 -1.20
CA THR A 81 -8.24 0.22 -0.60
C THR A 81 -6.94 0.33 0.18
N THR A 82 -6.05 1.24 -0.20
CA THR A 82 -4.78 1.46 0.51
C THR A 82 -4.84 2.77 1.30
N VAL A 83 -4.52 2.69 2.59
CA VAL A 83 -4.40 3.85 3.49
C VAL A 83 -2.95 3.95 3.94
N ILE A 84 -2.29 5.05 3.60
CA ILE A 84 -0.94 5.36 4.06
C ILE A 84 -1.04 6.43 5.15
N ILE A 85 -0.51 6.14 6.32
CA ILE A 85 -0.33 7.09 7.40
C ILE A 85 1.10 7.59 7.30
N THR A 86 1.28 8.90 7.12
CA THR A 86 2.61 9.49 7.09
C THR A 86 2.64 10.95 7.51
N HIS A 87 3.75 11.36 8.12
CA HIS A 87 4.09 12.77 8.36
C HIS A 87 4.84 13.42 7.19
N ASN A 88 5.21 12.67 6.13
CA ASN A 88 5.89 13.23 4.96
C ASN A 88 4.87 13.75 3.94
N ALA A 89 4.79 15.08 3.81
CA ALA A 89 3.85 15.74 2.91
C ALA A 89 4.05 15.41 1.42
N SER A 90 5.28 15.10 0.98
CA SER A 90 5.53 14.73 -0.43
C SER A 90 4.80 13.45 -0.82
N ILE A 91 4.71 12.48 0.10
CA ILE A 91 3.99 11.22 -0.13
C ILE A 91 2.50 11.47 -0.37
N ALA A 92 1.91 12.50 0.25
CA ALA A 92 0.50 12.82 0.06
C ALA A 92 0.12 13.06 -1.42
N ASN A 93 1.07 13.55 -2.24
CA ASN A 93 0.84 13.84 -3.66
C ASN A 93 0.60 12.60 -4.52
N MET A 94 0.97 11.40 -4.05
CA MET A 94 0.74 10.15 -4.79
C MET A 94 -0.67 9.57 -4.56
N ALA A 95 -1.38 10.03 -3.53
CA ALA A 95 -2.67 9.49 -3.11
C ALA A 95 -3.84 10.08 -3.93
N ASP A 96 -4.95 9.35 -4.07
CA ASP A 96 -6.16 9.90 -4.69
C ASP A 96 -6.85 10.94 -3.79
N ARG A 97 -6.74 10.76 -2.46
CA ARG A 97 -7.37 11.59 -1.43
C ARG A 97 -6.42 11.73 -0.25
N VAL A 98 -6.35 12.94 0.29
CA VAL A 98 -5.52 13.30 1.43
C VAL A 98 -6.41 13.77 2.56
N ILE A 99 -6.24 13.16 3.73
CA ILE A 99 -6.94 13.53 4.96
C ILE A 99 -5.88 13.98 5.96
N THR A 100 -6.01 15.21 6.45
CA THR A 100 -5.13 15.74 7.49
C THR A 100 -5.78 15.51 8.84
N LEU A 101 -5.01 14.92 9.76
CA LEU A 101 -5.42 14.69 11.15
C LEU A 101 -4.61 15.61 12.06
N SER A 102 -5.26 16.23 13.04
CA SER A 102 -4.63 17.05 14.08
C SER A 102 -5.43 16.87 15.37
N ASP A 103 -4.75 16.66 16.49
CA ASP A 103 -5.39 16.47 17.81
C ASP A 103 -6.54 15.45 17.84
N GLY A 104 -6.39 14.35 17.09
CA GLY A 104 -7.39 13.28 16.99
C GLY A 104 -8.62 13.63 16.15
N VAL A 105 -8.66 14.81 15.52
CA VAL A 105 -9.75 15.23 14.64
C VAL A 105 -9.27 15.42 13.20
N ILE A 106 -10.17 15.20 12.24
CA ILE A 106 -9.90 15.52 10.84
C ILE A 106 -9.93 17.04 10.70
N SER A 107 -8.76 17.63 10.42
CA SER A 107 -8.59 19.07 10.27
C SER A 107 -8.68 19.53 8.80
N GLY A 108 -8.55 18.60 7.85
CA GLY A 108 -8.65 18.91 6.43
C GLY A 108 -8.84 17.66 5.58
N GLU A 109 -9.43 17.86 4.41
CA GLU A 109 -9.58 16.83 3.39
C GLU A 109 -9.49 17.48 2.01
N HIS A 110 -8.73 16.88 1.11
CA HIS A 110 -8.80 17.20 -0.32
C HIS A 110 -8.56 15.96 -1.18
N ARG A 111 -8.89 16.08 -2.45
CA ARG A 111 -8.57 15.09 -3.48
C ARG A 111 -7.51 15.68 -4.40
N ASN A 112 -6.52 14.87 -4.75
CA ASN A 112 -5.54 15.27 -5.74
C ASN A 112 -6.21 15.22 -7.12
N SER A 113 -6.14 16.32 -7.87
CA SER A 113 -6.61 16.36 -9.26
C SER A 113 -5.73 15.53 -10.19
N GLU A 114 -4.44 15.43 -9.83
CA GLU A 114 -3.45 14.61 -10.52
C GLU A 114 -2.57 13.95 -9.46
N ARG A 115 -2.33 12.64 -9.62
CA ARG A 115 -1.47 11.86 -8.73
C ARG A 115 -0.04 11.90 -9.23
N GLN A 116 0.91 12.15 -8.32
CA GLN A 116 2.32 12.00 -8.63
C GLN A 116 2.74 10.54 -8.64
N ASP A 117 3.60 10.18 -9.59
CA ASP A 117 4.29 8.90 -9.61
C ASP A 117 5.22 8.83 -8.38
N PRO A 118 5.18 7.76 -7.58
CA PRO A 118 6.09 7.59 -6.44
C PRO A 118 7.57 7.78 -6.78
N ASN A 119 7.97 7.45 -8.01
CA ASN A 119 9.35 7.56 -8.48
C ASN A 119 9.81 9.01 -8.75
N THR A 120 8.89 9.97 -8.82
CA THR A 120 9.22 11.39 -9.01
C THR A 120 9.18 12.20 -7.71
N LEU A 121 8.78 11.56 -6.61
CA LEU A 121 8.75 12.18 -5.30
C LEU A 121 10.16 12.56 -4.84
N SER A 122 10.26 13.71 -4.20
CA SER A 122 11.48 14.14 -3.50
C SER A 122 11.11 14.64 -2.10
N TRP A 123 11.98 14.34 -1.13
CA TRP A 123 11.86 14.72 0.27
C TRP A 123 13.22 14.82 0.94
#